data_AF-A0A7T7CG84-F1
#
_entry.id   AF-A0A7T7CG84-F1
#
_cell.length_a   1.000
_cell.length_b   1.000
_cell.length_c   1.000
_cell.angle_alpha   90.00
_cell.angle_beta   90.00
_cell.angle_gamma   90.00
#
_symmetry.space_group_name_H-M   'P 1'
#
loop_
_entity.id
_entity.type
_entity.pdbx_description
1 polymer ?
#
loop_
_entity_poly.entity_id
_entity_poly.type
_entity_poly.pdbx_seq_one_letter_code
_entity_poly.pdbx_strand_id
1 'polypeptide(L)'
;MKPYVYVIFLALGLMLVGCQVEETEEEGAETESEENAGDTLSIYTSLYVLEDFSEKIGGEFVEAESVYPPNADAHTYEPSSNDMVQIAESDAFIYSGLTGMEPFADTVDDALADEDVHIIPAAENIDLRGEDHDDGEDDANGNDDDHQAPEDVDIEGLADHYHTGDDVSLIAELDEDVDYDHWHWYSRDDEEDEWETVSDQETEEYEAPAEDGQELMAVLFDDDHEAYAQSAPVAIEIDDHDDENGNEEDHDHGHEEDDDDNGNGNDQQASEDVEIEGLLDHYHTGDDVSLTAEVNEDVDYDHWHWYSRDGEDEEWEEVSDQDTEEYEAPAENGQELMAVLFDDDHEAYAQSAPVTIEIDDHDGEGGDGDPHIFLDPVRSIELAENIKDELVELMPEEEAYFEDNFEQLSAGLENVDQELQHVFDEADHNQIIVSHAAYGYWEERYGLEQLSVHGLSSTEEPSQSDLAELVNTAEANDLEYVIFENNVSSNITEVIQNEIGAESLIMRNMESISEDDLEAGEDYFSMMEMNIETLEVALND
;
A
#
# COMPACT_ATOMS: atom_id res chain seq x y z
N MET A 1 45.57 -7.48 102.18
CA MET A 1 46.27 -6.17 102.11
C MET A 1 46.31 -5.78 100.64
N LYS A 2 46.04 -4.53 100.24
CA LYS A 2 47.02 -3.42 100.10
C LYS A 2 48.29 -3.86 99.35
N PRO A 3 48.81 -3.10 98.37
CA PRO A 3 48.48 -1.70 98.03
C PRO A 3 48.09 -1.52 96.52
N TYR A 4 47.87 -0.35 95.91
CA TYR A 4 47.84 1.07 96.33
C TYR A 4 46.47 1.73 96.00
N VAL A 5 46.34 3.06 96.16
CA VAL A 5 45.10 3.83 95.96
C VAL A 5 45.38 5.01 95.02
N TYR A 6 44.30 5.54 94.42
CA TYR A 6 44.07 6.86 93.80
C TYR A 6 44.00 6.89 92.26
N VAL A 7 43.04 7.58 91.60
CA VAL A 7 41.63 7.94 91.93
C VAL A 7 40.95 8.62 90.73
N ILE A 8 39.60 8.63 90.70
CA ILE A 8 38.70 9.45 89.85
C ILE A 8 38.49 9.01 88.36
N PHE A 9 37.22 9.20 87.95
CA PHE A 9 36.59 9.08 86.63
C PHE A 9 37.23 10.04 85.58
N LEU A 10 36.98 9.94 84.25
CA LEU A 10 35.67 10.03 83.57
C LEU A 10 35.80 9.69 82.06
N ALA A 11 34.68 9.31 81.42
CA ALA A 11 34.42 9.18 79.97
C ALA A 11 35.32 8.20 79.16
N LEU A 12 34.84 7.24 78.35
CA LEU A 12 33.65 7.08 77.51
C LEU A 12 33.74 7.80 76.15
N GLY A 13 33.77 7.00 75.08
CA GLY A 13 34.06 7.37 73.69
C GLY A 13 34.93 6.29 73.03
N LEU A 14 34.45 5.64 71.98
CA LEU A 14 35.11 4.56 71.23
C LEU A 14 34.50 4.52 69.82
N MET A 15 35.23 3.95 68.85
CA MET A 15 35.01 4.05 67.39
C MET A 15 35.42 5.42 66.82
N LEU A 16 35.76 5.53 65.54
CA LEU A 16 36.70 4.77 64.68
C LEU A 16 36.90 5.66 63.44
N VAL A 17 37.91 5.39 62.59
CA VAL A 17 38.24 6.32 61.49
C VAL A 17 37.15 6.32 60.43
N GLY A 18 36.55 7.49 60.22
CA GLY A 18 35.97 7.95 58.96
C GLY A 18 36.51 9.36 58.71
N CYS A 19 36.85 9.68 57.47
CA CYS A 19 37.24 11.04 57.07
C CYS A 19 36.12 11.62 56.20
N GLN A 20 35.51 12.71 56.68
CA GLN A 20 34.46 13.45 55.99
C GLN A 20 34.65 14.96 56.25
N VAL A 21 34.04 15.77 55.38
CA VAL A 21 34.39 17.16 55.00
C VAL A 21 34.24 18.24 56.09
N GLU A 22 35.21 19.19 56.16
CA GLU A 22 35.30 20.51 56.87
C GLU A 22 36.51 21.29 56.21
N GLU A 23 36.66 22.63 56.09
CA GLU A 23 35.78 23.83 56.12
C GLU A 23 36.57 25.11 55.64
N THR A 24 36.78 25.39 54.33
CA THR A 24 37.16 26.78 53.85
C THR A 24 36.99 27.04 52.33
N GLU A 25 36.65 28.29 52.00
CA GLU A 25 36.34 28.85 50.66
C GLU A 25 37.59 29.39 49.91
N GLU A 26 37.63 29.25 48.58
CA GLU A 26 38.17 30.29 47.67
C GLU A 26 37.45 30.19 46.30
N GLU A 27 37.45 31.28 45.53
CA GLU A 27 36.45 31.60 44.50
C GLU A 27 36.35 30.56 43.35
N GLY A 28 35.13 30.12 43.05
CA GLY A 28 34.83 29.32 41.86
C GLY A 28 34.94 30.18 40.60
N ALA A 29 35.85 29.81 39.70
CA ALA A 29 35.75 30.18 38.30
C ALA A 29 34.97 29.06 37.60
N GLU A 30 33.81 29.38 37.05
CA GLU A 30 33.09 28.48 36.16
C GLU A 30 34.03 28.10 35.01
N THR A 31 34.20 26.80 34.83
CA THR A 31 34.81 26.19 33.66
C THR A 31 33.84 25.09 33.32
N GLU A 32 32.94 25.36 32.37
CA GLU A 32 32.12 24.33 31.78
C GLU A 32 33.07 23.28 31.19
N SER A 33 33.08 22.10 31.81
CA SER A 33 33.44 20.87 31.14
C SER A 33 32.14 20.30 30.63
N GLU A 34 31.78 20.69 29.42
CA GLU A 34 30.95 19.87 28.55
C GLU A 34 31.68 18.52 28.45
N GLU A 35 31.15 17.51 29.15
CA GLU A 35 31.51 16.13 28.92
C GLU A 35 30.57 15.67 27.81
N ASN A 36 31.07 15.59 26.57
CA ASN A 36 30.36 14.89 25.50
C ASN A 36 30.10 13.45 25.97
N ALA A 37 28.84 13.16 26.32
CA ALA A 37 28.20 12.02 25.67
C ALA A 37 28.14 12.33 24.16
N GLY A 38 28.13 11.30 23.32
CA GLY A 38 27.50 11.46 22.01
C GLY A 38 26.02 11.71 22.26
N ASP A 39 25.39 12.51 21.42
CA ASP A 39 23.94 12.51 21.34
C ASP A 39 23.55 11.21 20.60
N THR A 40 22.62 10.44 21.18
CA THR A 40 22.16 9.13 20.68
C THR A 40 20.75 9.32 20.18
N LEU A 41 20.46 8.89 18.95
CA LEU A 41 19.12 8.96 18.35
C LEU A 41 18.19 8.00 19.08
N SER A 42 17.07 8.51 19.57
CA SER A 42 15.93 7.72 20.01
C SER A 42 15.05 7.44 18.80
N ILE A 43 14.87 6.17 18.44
CA ILE A 43 14.08 5.77 17.26
C ILE A 43 12.96 4.83 17.71
N TYR A 44 11.74 5.08 17.26
CA TYR A 44 10.67 4.06 17.32
C TYR A 44 10.55 3.36 15.97
N THR A 45 10.18 2.08 15.97
CA THR A 45 9.89 1.35 14.72
C THR A 45 8.53 0.67 14.76
N SER A 46 7.98 0.30 13.60
CA SER A 46 6.86 -0.66 13.55
C SER A 46 7.36 -2.08 13.82
N LEU A 47 7.92 -2.72 12.80
CA LEU A 47 8.37 -4.11 12.78
C LEU A 47 9.64 -4.30 13.62
N TYR A 48 9.78 -5.51 14.17
CA TYR A 48 10.98 -5.91 14.89
C TYR A 48 12.23 -6.01 13.97
N VAL A 49 12.06 -6.34 12.67
CA VAL A 49 13.17 -6.31 11.71
C VAL A 49 13.78 -4.91 11.59
N LEU A 50 12.92 -3.87 11.58
CA LEU A 50 13.35 -2.48 11.50
C LEU A 50 14.07 -2.04 12.79
N GLU A 51 13.65 -2.54 13.96
CA GLU A 51 14.36 -2.36 15.25
C GLU A 51 15.78 -2.97 15.17
N ASP A 52 15.86 -4.25 14.80
CA ASP A 52 17.12 -5.01 14.77
C ASP A 52 18.11 -4.48 13.73
N PHE A 53 17.63 -4.04 12.56
CA PHE A 53 18.47 -3.41 11.53
C PHE A 53 18.93 -2.01 11.98
N SER A 54 18.06 -1.21 12.60
CA SER A 54 18.42 0.11 13.13
C SER A 54 19.46 0.02 14.26
N GLU A 55 19.33 -0.93 15.19
CA GLU A 55 20.36 -1.19 16.20
C GLU A 55 21.68 -1.69 15.57
N LYS A 56 21.61 -2.59 14.59
CA LYS A 56 22.79 -3.17 13.92
C LYS A 56 23.58 -2.13 13.13
N ILE A 57 22.91 -1.22 12.42
CA ILE A 57 23.54 -0.14 11.65
C ILE A 57 23.99 0.98 12.59
N GLY A 58 23.10 1.47 13.46
CA GLY A 58 23.32 2.61 14.34
C GLY A 58 24.28 2.38 15.51
N GLY A 59 24.40 1.14 15.99
CA GLY A 59 25.44 0.70 16.93
C GLY A 59 25.44 1.44 18.28
N GLU A 60 26.46 2.28 18.55
CA GLU A 60 26.51 3.09 19.79
C GLU A 60 25.85 4.47 19.68
N PHE A 61 25.19 4.76 18.55
CA PHE A 61 24.54 6.05 18.24
C PHE A 61 23.00 5.97 18.10
N VAL A 62 22.40 4.78 18.15
CA VAL A 62 20.94 4.56 18.11
C VAL A 62 20.50 3.80 19.37
N GLU A 63 19.34 4.15 19.92
CA GLU A 63 18.56 3.35 20.88
C GLU A 63 17.16 3.20 20.26
N ALA A 64 16.84 1.99 19.75
CA ALA A 64 15.60 1.71 19.03
C ALA A 64 14.61 0.90 19.90
N GLU A 65 13.30 1.10 19.71
CA GLU A 65 12.24 0.30 20.34
C GLU A 65 11.07 0.13 19.36
N SER A 66 10.67 -1.10 19.04
CA SER A 66 9.45 -1.38 18.28
C SER A 66 8.20 -1.01 19.07
N VAL A 67 7.22 -0.38 18.41
CA VAL A 67 5.89 -0.12 18.99
C VAL A 67 5.06 -1.41 19.13
N TYR A 68 5.45 -2.50 18.46
CA TYR A 68 4.80 -3.81 18.56
C TYR A 68 5.28 -4.54 19.82
N PRO A 69 4.41 -4.71 20.85
CA PRO A 69 4.78 -5.49 22.03
C PRO A 69 4.99 -6.96 21.66
N PRO A 70 5.81 -7.72 22.39
CA PRO A 70 6.11 -9.10 22.04
C PRO A 70 4.86 -9.99 21.87
N ASN A 71 4.87 -10.82 20.82
CA ASN A 71 3.74 -11.58 20.30
C ASN A 71 2.54 -10.71 19.86
N ALA A 72 2.79 -9.54 19.27
CA ALA A 72 1.79 -8.81 18.50
C ALA A 72 1.52 -9.51 17.15
N ASP A 73 0.42 -9.11 16.54
CA ASP A 73 -0.01 -9.44 15.18
C ASP A 73 0.01 -8.09 14.45
N ALA A 74 0.88 -7.92 13.45
CA ALA A 74 1.19 -6.59 12.89
C ALA A 74 -0.02 -6.00 12.16
N HIS A 75 -0.64 -6.79 11.29
CA HIS A 75 -1.82 -6.45 10.49
C HIS A 75 -3.08 -6.07 11.31
N THR A 76 -3.04 -6.21 12.65
CA THR A 76 -4.16 -5.86 13.54
C THR A 76 -3.77 -4.95 14.72
N TYR A 77 -2.52 -4.48 14.79
CA TYR A 77 -2.06 -3.68 15.92
C TYR A 77 -2.46 -2.20 15.82
N GLU A 78 -3.17 -1.68 16.82
CA GLU A 78 -3.38 -0.23 17.03
C GLU A 78 -2.43 0.28 18.13
N PRO A 79 -1.48 1.20 17.84
CA PRO A 79 -0.68 1.87 18.86
C PRO A 79 -1.54 2.63 19.87
N SER A 80 -1.19 2.58 21.16
CA SER A 80 -1.96 3.32 22.15
C SER A 80 -1.59 4.80 22.17
N SER A 81 -2.46 5.64 22.73
CA SER A 81 -2.18 7.08 22.92
C SER A 81 -1.06 7.38 23.94
N ASN A 82 -0.38 6.36 24.48
CA ASN A 82 0.91 6.52 25.16
C ASN A 82 2.06 6.41 24.16
N ASP A 83 1.93 5.50 23.19
CA ASP A 83 3.00 5.07 22.31
C ASP A 83 3.14 6.11 21.20
N MET A 84 2.02 6.63 20.66
CA MET A 84 1.98 7.86 19.86
C MET A 84 2.66 9.07 20.52
N VAL A 85 2.70 9.14 21.85
CA VAL A 85 3.40 10.23 22.57
C VAL A 85 4.90 9.93 22.73
N GLN A 86 5.31 8.67 22.71
CA GLN A 86 6.72 8.28 22.72
C GLN A 86 7.33 8.46 21.32
N ILE A 87 6.59 8.14 20.25
CA ILE A 87 6.94 8.47 18.87
C ILE A 87 7.06 9.99 18.69
N ALA A 88 6.09 10.78 19.17
CA ALA A 88 6.16 12.25 19.14
C ALA A 88 7.28 12.87 20.01
N GLU A 89 7.87 12.12 20.95
CA GLU A 89 9.00 12.55 21.79
C GLU A 89 10.36 11.95 21.32
N SER A 90 10.40 11.19 20.22
CA SER A 90 11.62 10.59 19.64
C SER A 90 12.20 11.39 18.46
N ASP A 91 13.41 11.05 18.03
CA ASP A 91 14.08 11.74 16.91
C ASP A 91 13.54 11.26 15.55
N ALA A 92 13.23 9.96 15.44
CA ALA A 92 12.63 9.36 14.24
C ALA A 92 11.62 8.23 14.54
N PHE A 93 10.80 7.90 13.53
CA PHE A 93 9.89 6.75 13.44
C PHE A 93 10.10 6.04 12.10
N ILE A 94 10.49 4.76 12.13
CA ILE A 94 10.74 3.95 10.93
C ILE A 94 9.68 2.85 10.83
N TYR A 95 8.84 2.90 9.81
CA TYR A 95 7.83 1.90 9.51
C TYR A 95 8.09 1.23 8.15
N SER A 96 7.32 0.22 7.74
CA SER A 96 7.57 -0.42 6.45
C SER A 96 7.27 0.52 5.28
N GLY A 97 6.16 1.27 5.35
CA GLY A 97 5.65 2.03 4.21
C GLY A 97 4.74 1.21 3.28
N LEU A 98 4.47 -0.06 3.62
CA LEU A 98 3.74 -1.01 2.78
C LEU A 98 2.27 -1.12 3.19
N THR A 99 1.35 -1.07 2.23
CA THR A 99 -0.08 -1.27 2.48
C THR A 99 -0.33 -2.66 3.09
N GLY A 100 -1.33 -2.75 3.97
CA GLY A 100 -1.68 -4.00 4.67
C GLY A 100 -0.71 -4.43 5.77
N MET A 101 0.50 -3.85 5.87
CA MET A 101 1.46 -4.17 6.92
C MET A 101 1.16 -3.42 8.23
N GLU A 102 0.92 -2.11 8.14
CA GLU A 102 0.72 -1.22 9.28
C GLU A 102 -0.63 -0.48 9.17
N PRO A 103 -1.74 -1.07 9.67
CA PRO A 103 -3.12 -0.56 9.50
C PRO A 103 -3.41 0.75 10.25
N PHE A 104 -2.38 1.41 10.75
CA PHE A 104 -2.41 2.66 11.49
C PHE A 104 -1.54 3.75 10.84
N ALA A 105 -0.80 3.46 9.75
CA ALA A 105 0.15 4.37 9.10
C ALA A 105 -0.44 5.76 8.82
N ASP A 106 -1.57 5.84 8.09
CA ASP A 106 -2.28 7.10 7.78
C ASP A 106 -2.59 7.92 9.05
N THR A 107 -2.85 7.22 10.17
CA THR A 107 -3.21 7.83 11.45
C THR A 107 -2.00 8.27 12.28
N VAL A 108 -0.79 7.87 11.89
CA VAL A 108 0.48 8.38 12.41
C VAL A 108 0.73 9.76 11.81
N ASP A 109 0.71 9.87 10.48
CA ASP A 109 1.03 11.13 9.78
C ASP A 109 0.05 12.24 10.15
N ASP A 110 -1.26 11.97 10.06
CA ASP A 110 -2.33 12.91 10.43
C ASP A 110 -2.30 13.29 11.94
N ALA A 111 -1.62 12.50 12.78
CA ALA A 111 -1.43 12.78 14.21
C ALA A 111 -0.09 13.45 14.56
N LEU A 112 0.96 13.30 13.74
CA LEU A 112 2.32 13.75 14.02
C LEU A 112 2.81 14.92 13.15
N ALA A 113 2.09 15.30 12.10
CA ALA A 113 2.43 16.41 11.18
C ALA A 113 2.62 17.82 11.79
N ASP A 114 2.40 18.00 13.10
CA ASP A 114 2.59 19.27 13.86
C ASP A 114 3.76 19.15 14.90
N GLU A 115 4.44 18.00 14.98
CA GLU A 115 5.53 17.66 15.92
C GLU A 115 6.92 17.60 15.22
N ASP A 116 8.02 17.48 15.98
CA ASP A 116 9.42 17.60 15.47
C ASP A 116 10.08 16.24 15.05
N VAL A 117 9.31 15.14 14.94
CA VAL A 117 9.84 13.78 14.66
C VAL A 117 9.95 13.47 13.15
N HIS A 118 11.02 12.80 12.73
CA HIS A 118 11.18 12.31 11.35
C HIS A 118 10.37 11.02 11.11
N ILE A 119 9.48 11.00 10.11
CA ILE A 119 8.73 9.80 9.70
C ILE A 119 9.40 9.21 8.45
N ILE A 120 9.65 7.89 8.46
CA ILE A 120 10.48 7.20 7.45
C ILE A 120 9.77 5.89 6.99
N PRO A 121 9.34 5.80 5.72
CA PRO A 121 8.95 4.54 5.08
C PRO A 121 10.20 3.77 4.65
N ALA A 122 10.51 2.65 5.31
CA ALA A 122 11.75 1.92 5.07
C ALA A 122 11.79 1.18 3.72
N ALA A 123 10.63 0.82 3.16
CA ALA A 123 10.49 0.07 1.91
C ALA A 123 10.23 0.94 0.68
N GLU A 124 10.32 2.28 0.81
CA GLU A 124 10.23 3.21 -0.30
C GLU A 124 11.24 2.81 -1.40
N ASN A 125 10.79 2.77 -2.65
CA ASN A 125 11.57 2.35 -3.83
C ASN A 125 12.09 0.88 -3.81
N ILE A 126 11.35 -0.06 -3.22
CA ILE A 126 11.62 -1.51 -3.32
C ILE A 126 10.48 -2.19 -4.08
N ASP A 127 10.72 -2.73 -5.28
CA ASP A 127 9.68 -3.44 -6.06
C ASP A 127 9.02 -4.57 -5.25
N LEU A 128 7.70 -4.69 -5.31
CA LEU A 128 6.94 -5.68 -4.56
C LEU A 128 6.45 -6.82 -5.45
N ARG A 129 6.14 -7.96 -4.83
CA ARG A 129 5.50 -9.10 -5.49
C ARG A 129 4.00 -8.85 -5.54
N GLY A 130 3.42 -8.91 -6.74
CA GLY A 130 1.99 -8.63 -6.96
C GLY A 130 1.71 -7.23 -7.52
N GLU A 131 2.72 -6.36 -7.57
CA GLU A 131 2.70 -5.16 -8.41
C GLU A 131 2.88 -5.53 -9.89
N ASP A 132 2.03 -4.99 -10.75
CA ASP A 132 2.01 -5.26 -12.19
C ASP A 132 3.03 -4.38 -12.94
N HIS A 133 4.32 -4.59 -12.66
CA HIS A 133 5.42 -3.94 -13.38
C HIS A 133 5.46 -4.41 -14.84
N ASP A 134 4.94 -3.63 -15.80
CA ASP A 134 5.09 -3.93 -17.24
C ASP A 134 6.56 -3.70 -17.67
N ASP A 135 7.34 -4.78 -17.53
CA ASP A 135 8.81 -4.85 -17.53
C ASP A 135 9.45 -4.43 -18.87
N GLY A 136 9.49 -3.11 -19.08
CA GLY A 136 9.99 -2.44 -20.27
C GLY A 136 11.51 -2.49 -20.45
N GLU A 137 12.08 -3.66 -20.77
CA GLU A 137 13.52 -3.84 -21.09
C GLU A 137 14.07 -2.73 -22.02
N ASP A 138 14.94 -1.83 -21.52
CA ASP A 138 16.00 -1.26 -22.38
C ASP A 138 17.36 -1.05 -21.68
N ASP A 139 18.42 -1.35 -22.43
CA ASP A 139 19.74 -1.80 -21.92
C ASP A 139 20.70 -0.61 -21.65
N ALA A 140 20.93 -0.35 -20.37
CA ALA A 140 21.75 0.73 -19.77
C ALA A 140 22.91 1.32 -20.62
N ASN A 141 22.96 2.65 -20.80
CA ASN A 141 24.20 3.43 -21.06
C ASN A 141 24.01 4.95 -20.76
N GLY A 142 24.35 5.42 -19.55
CA GLY A 142 24.19 6.83 -19.18
C GLY A 142 25.19 7.83 -19.80
N ASN A 143 24.72 9.08 -19.98
CA ASN A 143 25.52 10.32 -20.11
C ASN A 143 24.58 11.52 -19.84
N ASP A 144 25.06 12.58 -19.17
CA ASP A 144 24.30 13.81 -18.94
C ASP A 144 23.86 14.50 -20.26
N ASP A 145 22.66 15.11 -20.29
CA ASP A 145 22.30 16.42 -20.90
C ASP A 145 20.80 16.42 -21.30
N ASP A 146 19.99 17.32 -20.70
CA ASP A 146 18.64 17.76 -21.11
C ASP A 146 17.61 16.66 -21.48
N HIS A 147 16.98 16.05 -20.47
CA HIS A 147 15.74 15.28 -20.68
C HIS A 147 14.56 16.22 -20.90
N GLN A 148 13.80 15.97 -21.98
CA GLN A 148 12.42 16.40 -22.14
C GLN A 148 11.56 15.15 -22.13
N ALA A 149 10.37 15.23 -21.56
CA ALA A 149 9.40 14.15 -21.55
C ALA A 149 8.99 13.75 -23.00
N PRO A 150 8.53 12.50 -23.23
CA PRO A 150 7.92 12.09 -24.50
C PRO A 150 6.74 13.00 -24.91
N GLU A 151 6.63 13.32 -26.21
CA GLU A 151 5.54 14.11 -26.81
C GLU A 151 4.31 13.22 -27.12
N ASP A 152 3.81 12.47 -26.13
CA ASP A 152 2.77 11.46 -26.30
C ASP A 152 1.42 11.81 -25.63
N VAL A 153 1.26 13.04 -25.09
CA VAL A 153 -0.03 13.61 -24.65
C VAL A 153 -0.69 14.41 -25.79
N ASP A 154 -1.97 14.15 -26.08
CA ASP A 154 -2.79 14.95 -27.00
C ASP A 154 -3.61 16.01 -26.23
N ILE A 155 -3.97 17.12 -26.89
CA ILE A 155 -4.80 18.19 -26.29
C ILE A 155 -6.12 18.31 -27.07
N GLU A 156 -7.21 17.97 -26.39
CA GLU A 156 -8.59 18.12 -26.85
C GLU A 156 -9.14 19.54 -26.57
N GLY A 157 -10.29 19.86 -27.18
CA GLY A 157 -11.00 21.14 -26.96
C GLY A 157 -10.49 22.38 -27.70
N LEU A 158 -9.28 22.38 -28.27
CA LEU A 158 -8.69 23.55 -28.95
C LEU A 158 -9.52 24.04 -30.16
N ALA A 159 -9.87 25.33 -30.18
CA ALA A 159 -10.70 25.92 -31.23
C ALA A 159 -9.88 26.47 -32.43
N ASP A 160 -10.48 26.45 -33.64
CA ASP A 160 -9.95 27.05 -34.88
C ASP A 160 -9.52 28.54 -34.72
N HIS A 161 -10.15 29.27 -33.79
CA HIS A 161 -9.82 30.64 -33.33
C HIS A 161 -10.74 31.02 -32.16
N TYR A 162 -10.32 32.00 -31.35
CA TYR A 162 -11.11 32.61 -30.28
C TYR A 162 -11.47 34.08 -30.61
N HIS A 163 -12.36 34.73 -29.84
CA HIS A 163 -12.62 36.17 -29.89
C HIS A 163 -12.18 36.87 -28.58
N THR A 164 -12.03 38.20 -28.60
CA THR A 164 -11.56 38.95 -27.41
C THR A 164 -12.53 38.82 -26.23
N GLY A 165 -12.11 38.07 -25.21
CA GLY A 165 -12.88 37.83 -23.99
C GLY A 165 -13.82 36.62 -24.05
N ASP A 166 -13.55 35.67 -24.95
CA ASP A 166 -13.89 34.27 -24.74
C ASP A 166 -12.89 33.62 -23.76
N ASP A 167 -13.32 32.55 -23.09
CA ASP A 167 -12.48 31.73 -22.22
C ASP A 167 -12.08 30.45 -22.98
N VAL A 168 -10.82 30.03 -22.82
CA VAL A 168 -10.24 28.78 -23.34
C VAL A 168 -10.56 27.66 -22.36
N SER A 169 -11.01 26.51 -22.88
CA SER A 169 -11.15 25.27 -22.12
C SER A 169 -10.50 24.14 -22.94
N LEU A 170 -9.61 23.38 -22.31
CA LEU A 170 -8.85 22.28 -22.90
C LEU A 170 -8.83 21.10 -21.93
N ILE A 171 -8.61 19.90 -22.46
CA ILE A 171 -8.33 18.68 -21.69
C ILE A 171 -7.05 18.06 -22.27
N ALA A 172 -6.14 17.64 -21.40
CA ALA A 172 -5.00 16.80 -21.77
C ALA A 172 -5.43 15.32 -21.68
N GLU A 173 -5.22 14.56 -22.76
CA GLU A 173 -5.56 13.13 -22.82
C GLU A 173 -4.31 12.31 -23.14
N LEU A 174 -4.13 11.19 -22.44
CA LEU A 174 -3.14 10.15 -22.75
C LEU A 174 -3.88 8.96 -23.34
N ASP A 175 -3.33 8.33 -24.39
CA ASP A 175 -3.95 7.20 -25.12
C ASP A 175 -3.83 5.85 -24.35
N GLU A 176 -3.35 5.90 -23.10
CA GLU A 176 -2.99 4.78 -22.21
C GLU A 176 -3.43 5.12 -20.77
N ASP A 177 -4.14 4.19 -20.10
CA ASP A 177 -4.52 4.32 -18.68
C ASP A 177 -3.29 4.05 -17.79
N VAL A 178 -2.74 5.10 -17.17
CA VAL A 178 -1.62 5.03 -16.23
C VAL A 178 -2.00 5.70 -14.91
N ASP A 179 -1.39 5.29 -13.80
CA ASP A 179 -1.49 6.05 -12.55
C ASP A 179 -0.54 7.26 -12.59
N TYR A 180 -0.90 8.35 -11.89
CA TYR A 180 -0.15 9.61 -11.90
C TYR A 180 -0.53 10.55 -10.75
N ASP A 181 0.48 11.24 -10.20
CA ASP A 181 0.29 12.22 -9.12
C ASP A 181 -0.46 13.49 -9.60
N HIS A 182 0.11 14.24 -10.55
CA HIS A 182 -0.54 15.48 -11.02
C HIS A 182 -0.14 15.94 -12.44
N TRP A 183 -0.97 16.85 -12.96
CA TRP A 183 -0.70 17.59 -14.19
C TRP A 183 -0.18 18.99 -13.89
N HIS A 184 0.64 19.55 -14.80
CA HIS A 184 1.00 20.96 -14.79
C HIS A 184 0.86 21.59 -16.18
N TRP A 185 0.16 22.73 -16.22
CA TRP A 185 0.06 23.56 -17.43
C TRP A 185 1.16 24.64 -17.46
N TYR A 186 1.87 24.72 -18.57
CA TYR A 186 2.92 25.69 -18.85
C TYR A 186 2.49 26.65 -19.97
N SER A 187 2.96 27.90 -19.91
CA SER A 187 2.67 28.91 -20.92
C SER A 187 3.87 29.80 -21.29
N ARG A 188 3.85 30.41 -22.49
CA ARG A 188 4.83 31.44 -22.92
C ARG A 188 4.29 32.40 -23.98
N ASP A 189 4.93 33.57 -24.10
CA ASP A 189 4.56 34.69 -25.01
C ASP A 189 5.17 34.59 -26.43
N ASP A 190 6.28 33.88 -26.63
CA ASP A 190 7.07 33.86 -27.89
C ASP A 190 7.95 32.57 -27.95
N GLU A 191 8.22 32.01 -29.15
CA GLU A 191 9.08 30.80 -29.37
C GLU A 191 10.51 30.92 -28.76
N GLU A 192 11.00 32.14 -28.48
CA GLU A 192 12.36 32.40 -27.95
C GLU A 192 12.40 32.61 -26.41
N ASP A 193 11.26 32.59 -25.71
CA ASP A 193 11.19 32.81 -24.24
C ASP A 193 11.08 31.50 -23.43
N GLU A 194 11.36 31.58 -22.12
CA GLU A 194 11.33 30.46 -21.16
C GLU A 194 9.88 30.14 -20.74
N TRP A 195 9.53 28.86 -20.55
CA TRP A 195 8.19 28.45 -20.09
C TRP A 195 7.94 28.90 -18.64
N GLU A 196 6.77 29.49 -18.37
CA GLU A 196 6.28 29.83 -17.02
C GLU A 196 5.09 28.93 -16.64
N THR A 197 5.10 28.38 -15.41
CA THR A 197 3.99 27.56 -14.87
C THR A 197 2.73 28.39 -14.67
N VAL A 198 1.58 27.84 -15.06
CA VAL A 198 0.26 28.46 -14.83
C VAL A 198 -0.23 28.04 -13.45
N SER A 199 -0.21 28.97 -12.48
CA SER A 199 -0.67 28.71 -11.12
C SER A 199 -2.16 28.42 -11.05
N ASP A 200 -2.57 27.55 -10.12
CA ASP A 200 -3.96 27.11 -9.92
C ASP A 200 -4.52 26.27 -11.11
N GLN A 201 -3.65 25.62 -11.91
CA GLN A 201 -3.99 24.72 -13.04
C GLN A 201 -3.17 23.42 -12.95
N GLU A 202 -3.60 22.55 -12.05
CA GLU A 202 -2.87 21.36 -11.57
C GLU A 202 -3.61 20.05 -11.90
N THR A 203 -4.37 20.06 -13.01
CA THR A 203 -5.30 19.00 -13.48
C THR A 203 -5.22 18.85 -15.00
N GLU A 204 -5.75 17.74 -15.51
CA GLU A 204 -5.96 17.47 -16.94
C GLU A 204 -6.83 18.55 -17.63
N GLU A 205 -7.79 19.14 -16.90
CA GLU A 205 -8.56 20.30 -17.35
C GLU A 205 -7.77 21.62 -17.21
N TYR A 206 -7.87 22.49 -18.23
CA TYR A 206 -7.44 23.90 -18.22
C TYR A 206 -8.62 24.83 -18.52
N GLU A 207 -8.84 25.88 -17.72
CA GLU A 207 -9.82 26.96 -17.98
C GLU A 207 -9.24 28.36 -17.70
N ALA A 208 -8.97 29.14 -18.75
CA ALA A 208 -8.44 30.51 -18.62
C ALA A 208 -8.88 31.46 -19.76
N PRO A 209 -8.97 32.79 -19.55
CA PRO A 209 -9.30 33.75 -20.61
C PRO A 209 -8.30 33.71 -21.77
N ALA A 210 -8.78 33.75 -23.02
CA ALA A 210 -7.90 33.68 -24.20
C ALA A 210 -6.94 34.90 -24.29
N GLU A 211 -5.64 34.65 -24.44
CA GLU A 211 -4.62 35.68 -24.75
C GLU A 211 -3.98 35.42 -26.13
N ASP A 212 -3.91 36.47 -26.97
CA ASP A 212 -3.56 36.39 -28.40
C ASP A 212 -2.08 36.09 -28.63
N GLY A 213 -1.78 34.89 -29.12
CA GLY A 213 -0.42 34.41 -29.40
C GLY A 213 0.23 33.61 -28.27
N GLN A 214 -0.48 33.35 -27.17
CA GLN A 214 0.01 32.49 -26.08
C GLN A 214 0.20 31.05 -26.59
N GLU A 215 1.35 30.45 -26.30
CA GLU A 215 1.55 29.00 -26.42
C GLU A 215 1.32 28.33 -25.06
N LEU A 216 0.68 27.16 -25.08
CA LEU A 216 0.38 26.30 -23.93
C LEU A 216 0.97 24.90 -24.15
N MET A 217 1.30 24.22 -23.07
CA MET A 217 1.78 22.84 -23.04
C MET A 217 1.33 22.19 -21.73
N ALA A 218 0.74 21.00 -21.81
CA ALA A 218 0.48 20.15 -20.64
C ALA A 218 1.69 19.25 -20.40
N VAL A 219 1.99 18.97 -19.13
CA VAL A 219 2.98 17.98 -18.70
C VAL A 219 2.34 17.14 -17.59
N LEU A 220 2.39 15.83 -17.77
CA LEU A 220 2.04 14.83 -16.76
C LEU A 220 3.29 14.53 -15.94
N PHE A 221 3.13 14.47 -14.62
CA PHE A 221 4.19 14.08 -13.70
C PHE A 221 3.88 12.70 -13.11
N ASP A 222 4.95 11.91 -12.96
CA ASP A 222 4.93 10.66 -12.19
C ASP A 222 5.02 10.95 -10.69
N ASP A 223 4.84 9.94 -9.85
CA ASP A 223 4.81 10.08 -8.39
C ASP A 223 6.16 10.57 -7.81
N ASP A 224 7.27 10.28 -8.51
CA ASP A 224 8.61 10.84 -8.28
C ASP A 224 8.70 12.37 -8.50
N HIS A 225 7.61 13.00 -8.99
CA HIS A 225 7.55 14.40 -9.43
C HIS A 225 8.53 14.73 -10.58
N GLU A 226 8.89 13.75 -11.41
CA GLU A 226 9.58 13.96 -12.69
C GLU A 226 8.59 13.95 -13.86
N ALA A 227 9.02 14.46 -15.01
CA ALA A 227 8.13 14.71 -16.13
C ALA A 227 7.90 13.43 -16.97
N TYR A 228 6.87 12.68 -16.63
CA TYR A 228 6.47 11.43 -17.29
C TYR A 228 6.15 11.61 -18.78
N ALA A 229 5.25 12.53 -19.12
CA ALA A 229 4.85 12.80 -20.52
C ALA A 229 4.49 14.28 -20.73
N GLN A 230 4.58 14.78 -21.96
CA GLN A 230 4.22 16.16 -22.31
C GLN A 230 3.41 16.24 -23.60
N SER A 231 2.66 17.32 -23.77
CA SER A 231 1.97 17.61 -25.02
C SER A 231 2.89 18.27 -26.05
N ALA A 232 2.50 18.19 -27.32
CA ALA A 232 2.99 19.17 -28.30
C ALA A 232 2.48 20.58 -27.94
N PRO A 233 3.28 21.66 -28.12
CA PRO A 233 2.81 23.02 -27.84
C PRO A 233 1.64 23.45 -28.74
N VAL A 234 0.56 23.96 -28.13
CA VAL A 234 -0.62 24.49 -28.82
C VAL A 234 -0.67 26.01 -28.69
N ALA A 235 -1.19 26.71 -29.71
CA ALA A 235 -1.18 28.18 -29.77
C ALA A 235 -2.60 28.77 -29.85
N ILE A 236 -2.87 29.80 -29.04
CA ILE A 236 -4.16 30.50 -28.99
C ILE A 236 -4.17 31.68 -29.97
N GLU A 237 -4.86 31.55 -31.12
CA GLU A 237 -5.08 32.66 -32.07
C GLU A 237 -6.44 33.37 -31.82
N ILE A 238 -6.44 34.71 -31.69
CA ILE A 238 -7.67 35.50 -31.55
C ILE A 238 -8.01 36.24 -32.86
N ASP A 239 -9.06 35.80 -33.58
CA ASP A 239 -9.60 36.50 -34.75
C ASP A 239 -10.89 37.24 -34.42
N ASP A 240 -10.74 38.42 -33.81
CA ASP A 240 -11.77 39.47 -33.81
C ASP A 240 -12.01 39.94 -35.28
N HIS A 241 -13.01 39.35 -35.95
CA HIS A 241 -13.44 39.63 -37.34
C HIS A 241 -13.92 41.09 -37.62
N ASP A 242 -13.07 42.10 -37.42
CA ASP A 242 -13.38 43.54 -37.51
C ASP A 242 -13.09 44.17 -38.89
N ASP A 243 -13.74 43.68 -39.97
CA ASP A 243 -13.61 44.29 -41.31
C ASP A 243 -14.73 45.31 -41.65
N GLU A 244 -14.39 46.59 -41.57
CA GLU A 244 -15.31 47.72 -41.78
C GLU A 244 -15.71 47.87 -43.28
N ASN A 245 -17.00 47.62 -43.59
CA ASN A 245 -17.76 47.97 -44.83
C ASN A 245 -17.78 46.95 -46.02
N GLY A 246 -18.77 46.03 -46.07
CA GLY A 246 -18.97 45.04 -47.16
C GLY A 246 -20.02 45.33 -48.28
N ASN A 247 -21.27 45.67 -47.94
CA ASN A 247 -22.41 46.03 -48.83
C ASN A 247 -23.01 44.96 -49.80
N GLU A 248 -24.35 44.84 -49.80
CA GLU A 248 -25.22 43.98 -50.66
C GLU A 248 -25.13 42.45 -50.36
N GLU A 249 -26.19 41.63 -50.48
CA GLU A 249 -27.57 41.84 -50.99
C GLU A 249 -28.62 41.00 -50.20
N ASP A 250 -29.92 41.24 -50.40
CA ASP A 250 -31.03 40.57 -49.68
C ASP A 250 -31.15 39.05 -49.96
N HIS A 251 -31.53 38.25 -48.96
CA HIS A 251 -32.31 37.01 -49.19
C HIS A 251 -33.37 36.71 -48.11
N ASP A 252 -34.58 37.21 -48.36
CA ASP A 252 -35.85 36.84 -47.71
C ASP A 252 -36.27 35.41 -48.07
N HIS A 253 -36.55 34.57 -47.06
CA HIS A 253 -37.52 33.47 -47.17
C HIS A 253 -38.09 33.06 -45.80
N GLY A 254 -39.39 33.26 -45.62
CA GLY A 254 -40.17 32.62 -44.55
C GLY A 254 -41.36 31.82 -45.10
N HIS A 255 -41.72 30.75 -44.38
CA HIS A 255 -43.02 30.06 -44.38
C HIS A 255 -43.06 29.31 -43.04
N GLU A 256 -43.91 29.69 -42.09
CA GLU A 256 -45.37 29.46 -41.97
C GLU A 256 -45.68 28.22 -41.09
N GLU A 257 -46.65 28.40 -40.19
CA GLU A 257 -47.14 27.41 -39.22
C GLU A 257 -48.08 26.40 -39.90
N ASP A 258 -48.14 25.17 -39.39
CA ASP A 258 -49.32 24.29 -39.49
C ASP A 258 -49.42 23.44 -38.20
N ASP A 259 -50.54 23.55 -37.47
CA ASP A 259 -50.90 22.68 -36.34
C ASP A 259 -51.43 21.31 -36.86
N ASP A 260 -51.13 20.18 -36.19
CA ASP A 260 -52.09 19.05 -36.12
C ASP A 260 -51.82 18.07 -34.95
N ASP A 261 -52.45 18.37 -33.81
CA ASP A 261 -53.14 17.50 -32.83
C ASP A 261 -52.66 16.04 -32.51
N ASN A 262 -52.39 15.83 -31.21
CA ASN A 262 -52.56 14.60 -30.40
C ASN A 262 -51.64 13.37 -30.59
N GLY A 263 -50.85 13.09 -29.54
CA GLY A 263 -50.11 11.84 -29.34
C GLY A 263 -49.57 11.69 -27.92
N ASN A 264 -50.43 11.65 -26.91
CA ASN A 264 -50.02 11.48 -25.50
C ASN A 264 -49.60 10.02 -25.23
N GLY A 265 -48.37 9.67 -25.63
CA GLY A 265 -47.64 8.57 -24.97
C GLY A 265 -47.45 8.91 -23.49
N ASN A 266 -47.47 7.90 -22.63
CA ASN A 266 -47.18 8.05 -21.22
C ASN A 266 -45.82 7.37 -21.02
N ASP A 267 -44.72 8.13 -20.96
CA ASP A 267 -43.46 7.59 -20.46
C ASP A 267 -43.69 7.26 -18.99
N GLN A 268 -43.94 5.98 -18.75
CA GLN A 268 -44.20 5.41 -17.44
C GLN A 268 -42.99 4.56 -17.10
N GLN A 269 -41.89 5.27 -16.79
CA GLN A 269 -40.68 4.72 -16.21
C GLN A 269 -41.05 3.73 -15.11
N ALA A 270 -40.51 2.51 -15.18
CA ALA A 270 -40.73 1.47 -14.19
C ALA A 270 -40.24 1.96 -12.81
N SER A 271 -40.82 1.45 -11.73
CA SER A 271 -40.39 1.82 -10.39
C SER A 271 -39.26 0.90 -9.89
N GLU A 272 -38.34 1.52 -9.15
CA GLU A 272 -37.20 0.91 -8.46
C GLU A 272 -37.69 0.16 -7.20
N ASP A 273 -38.58 -0.82 -7.38
CA ASP A 273 -39.24 -1.59 -6.31
C ASP A 273 -38.79 -3.08 -6.26
N VAL A 274 -37.78 -3.46 -7.06
CA VAL A 274 -37.13 -4.78 -7.05
C VAL A 274 -35.84 -4.72 -6.21
N GLU A 275 -35.64 -5.72 -5.37
CA GLU A 275 -34.46 -5.93 -4.53
C GLU A 275 -33.77 -7.24 -4.98
N ILE A 276 -32.45 -7.21 -5.17
CA ILE A 276 -31.67 -8.40 -5.56
C ILE A 276 -31.05 -9.00 -4.29
N GLU A 277 -31.45 -10.23 -3.94
CA GLU A 277 -30.76 -11.05 -2.93
C GLU A 277 -29.78 -12.03 -3.61
N GLY A 278 -28.75 -12.46 -2.88
CA GLY A 278 -27.79 -13.47 -3.33
C GLY A 278 -26.48 -12.93 -3.92
N LEU A 279 -26.35 -11.60 -4.05
CA LEU A 279 -25.07 -10.95 -4.35
C LEU A 279 -24.09 -11.20 -3.19
N LEU A 280 -22.84 -11.51 -3.51
CA LEU A 280 -21.73 -11.60 -2.57
C LEU A 280 -20.94 -10.28 -2.58
N ASP A 281 -20.07 -10.09 -1.59
CA ASP A 281 -19.18 -8.91 -1.57
C ASP A 281 -18.09 -9.00 -2.69
N HIS A 282 -17.72 -10.23 -3.10
CA HIS A 282 -16.93 -10.55 -4.31
C HIS A 282 -17.23 -11.99 -4.83
N TYR A 283 -16.64 -12.36 -5.97
CA TYR A 283 -16.64 -13.72 -6.56
C TYR A 283 -15.22 -14.13 -7.00
N HIS A 284 -14.96 -15.40 -7.33
CA HIS A 284 -13.68 -15.85 -7.90
C HIS A 284 -13.82 -16.34 -9.37
N THR A 285 -12.71 -16.41 -10.12
CA THR A 285 -12.71 -16.85 -11.53
C THR A 285 -13.23 -18.27 -11.68
N GLY A 286 -14.41 -18.38 -12.30
CA GLY A 286 -15.09 -19.64 -12.55
C GLY A 286 -16.14 -20.04 -11.52
N ASP A 287 -16.45 -19.16 -10.56
CA ASP A 287 -17.71 -19.25 -9.80
C ASP A 287 -18.93 -19.05 -10.70
N ASP A 288 -20.07 -19.62 -10.27
CA ASP A 288 -21.40 -19.35 -10.84
C ASP A 288 -22.14 -18.35 -9.92
N VAL A 289 -22.41 -17.14 -10.43
CA VAL A 289 -23.28 -16.12 -9.81
C VAL A 289 -24.71 -16.63 -9.72
N SER A 290 -25.30 -16.57 -8.52
CA SER A 290 -26.63 -17.11 -8.19
C SER A 290 -27.51 -16.07 -7.48
N LEU A 291 -28.22 -15.24 -8.25
CA LEU A 291 -29.05 -14.15 -7.74
C LEU A 291 -30.55 -14.49 -7.69
N THR A 292 -31.32 -13.74 -6.90
CA THR A 292 -32.79 -13.81 -6.87
C THR A 292 -33.40 -12.41 -6.74
N ALA A 293 -34.32 -12.07 -7.65
CA ALA A 293 -35.04 -10.79 -7.64
C ALA A 293 -36.37 -10.89 -6.86
N GLU A 294 -36.48 -10.21 -5.71
CA GLU A 294 -37.74 -10.08 -4.95
C GLU A 294 -38.41 -8.71 -5.18
N VAL A 295 -39.74 -8.67 -5.09
CA VAL A 295 -40.54 -7.43 -5.25
C VAL A 295 -41.25 -7.08 -3.95
N ASN A 296 -41.15 -5.82 -3.54
CA ASN A 296 -41.64 -5.35 -2.23
C ASN A 296 -43.18 -5.28 -2.07
N GLU A 297 -43.98 -5.60 -3.10
CA GLU A 297 -45.46 -5.73 -3.03
C GLU A 297 -45.97 -7.12 -3.48
N ASP A 298 -47.07 -7.61 -2.87
CA ASP A 298 -47.78 -8.85 -3.27
C ASP A 298 -48.35 -8.73 -4.72
N VAL A 299 -47.55 -9.01 -5.74
CA VAL A 299 -47.94 -9.02 -7.17
C VAL A 299 -48.17 -10.44 -7.72
N ASP A 300 -49.08 -10.57 -8.71
CA ASP A 300 -49.45 -11.83 -9.36
C ASP A 300 -48.69 -12.04 -10.71
N TYR A 301 -47.57 -11.35 -10.96
CA TYR A 301 -46.79 -11.42 -12.21
C TYR A 301 -45.61 -12.40 -12.10
N ASP A 302 -45.34 -13.16 -13.17
CA ASP A 302 -44.35 -14.25 -13.23
C ASP A 302 -43.50 -14.23 -14.52
N HIS A 303 -43.19 -13.04 -15.06
CA HIS A 303 -42.44 -12.85 -16.31
C HIS A 303 -41.30 -11.86 -16.14
N TRP A 304 -40.10 -12.39 -15.95
CA TRP A 304 -38.85 -11.67 -15.71
C TRP A 304 -37.94 -11.70 -16.95
N HIS A 305 -37.11 -10.67 -17.07
CA HIS A 305 -35.90 -10.72 -17.88
C HIS A 305 -34.74 -10.12 -17.09
N TRP A 306 -33.55 -10.70 -17.25
CA TRP A 306 -32.30 -10.13 -16.78
C TRP A 306 -31.58 -9.42 -17.94
N TYR A 307 -30.91 -8.33 -17.61
CA TYR A 307 -30.10 -7.54 -18.53
C TYR A 307 -28.69 -7.42 -17.98
N SER A 308 -27.71 -7.36 -18.87
CA SER A 308 -26.30 -7.13 -18.54
C SER A 308 -25.68 -6.02 -19.38
N ARG A 309 -24.58 -5.44 -18.89
CA ARG A 309 -23.67 -4.58 -19.68
C ARG A 309 -22.25 -4.62 -19.12
N ASP A 310 -21.30 -4.28 -19.97
CA ASP A 310 -19.86 -4.34 -19.71
C ASP A 310 -19.33 -2.92 -19.33
N GLY A 311 -19.95 -2.26 -18.35
CA GLY A 311 -19.59 -0.92 -17.84
C GLY A 311 -20.64 0.19 -18.05
N GLU A 312 -20.45 1.35 -17.40
CA GLU A 312 -21.51 2.37 -17.26
C GLU A 312 -21.96 3.05 -18.57
N ASP A 313 -21.13 3.07 -19.63
CA ASP A 313 -21.43 3.71 -20.91
C ASP A 313 -21.99 2.76 -22.00
N GLU A 314 -21.99 1.43 -21.77
CA GLU A 314 -22.46 0.44 -22.76
C GLU A 314 -24.00 0.23 -22.77
N GLU A 315 -24.53 -0.19 -23.92
CA GLU A 315 -25.97 -0.48 -24.09
C GLU A 315 -26.37 -1.82 -23.45
N TRP A 316 -27.32 -1.80 -22.50
CA TRP A 316 -27.90 -2.99 -21.86
C TRP A 316 -28.42 -4.06 -22.85
N GLU A 317 -27.83 -5.26 -22.84
CA GLU A 317 -28.30 -6.43 -23.60
C GLU A 317 -29.21 -7.36 -22.77
N GLU A 318 -30.10 -8.11 -23.42
CA GLU A 318 -31.03 -9.08 -22.78
C GLU A 318 -30.34 -10.45 -22.60
N VAL A 319 -30.16 -10.89 -21.35
CA VAL A 319 -29.45 -12.15 -21.06
C VAL A 319 -30.31 -13.35 -21.46
N SER A 320 -29.87 -14.08 -22.48
CA SER A 320 -30.67 -15.13 -23.12
C SER A 320 -30.86 -16.36 -22.22
N ASP A 321 -32.08 -16.91 -22.24
CA ASP A 321 -32.53 -18.09 -21.46
C ASP A 321 -32.62 -17.88 -19.91
N GLN A 322 -32.50 -16.63 -19.40
CA GLN A 322 -32.78 -16.24 -18.00
C GLN A 322 -34.19 -15.59 -17.85
N ASP A 323 -35.27 -16.38 -17.95
CA ASP A 323 -36.67 -15.89 -17.97
C ASP A 323 -37.43 -15.99 -16.61
N THR A 324 -36.71 -15.96 -15.49
CA THR A 324 -37.22 -16.20 -14.11
C THR A 324 -36.71 -15.20 -13.05
N GLU A 325 -37.30 -15.24 -11.85
CA GLU A 325 -36.81 -14.51 -10.67
C GLU A 325 -35.40 -14.95 -10.22
N GLU A 326 -35.00 -16.19 -10.53
CA GLU A 326 -33.67 -16.76 -10.32
C GLU A 326 -32.76 -16.44 -11.53
N TYR A 327 -31.48 -16.12 -11.29
CA TYR A 327 -30.40 -15.99 -12.28
C TYR A 327 -29.22 -16.90 -11.89
N GLU A 328 -28.71 -17.69 -12.84
CA GLU A 328 -27.58 -18.63 -12.64
C GLU A 328 -26.66 -18.58 -13.88
N ALA A 329 -25.47 -17.98 -13.76
CA ALA A 329 -24.46 -17.86 -14.83
C ALA A 329 -23.04 -17.70 -14.24
N PRO A 330 -21.95 -17.95 -14.99
CA PRO A 330 -20.58 -17.69 -14.53
C PRO A 330 -20.37 -16.22 -14.15
N ALA A 331 -19.48 -15.94 -13.19
CA ALA A 331 -19.01 -14.60 -12.92
C ALA A 331 -18.21 -14.05 -14.12
N GLU A 332 -18.43 -12.76 -14.45
CA GLU A 332 -17.67 -12.00 -15.44
C GLU A 332 -17.37 -10.62 -14.78
N ASN A 333 -16.09 -10.25 -14.65
CA ASN A 333 -15.67 -9.11 -13.82
C ASN A 333 -16.18 -7.76 -14.37
N GLY A 334 -16.57 -6.85 -13.48
CA GLY A 334 -17.14 -5.54 -13.84
C GLY A 334 -18.51 -5.61 -14.52
N GLN A 335 -19.13 -6.79 -14.66
CA GLN A 335 -20.42 -6.93 -15.32
C GLN A 335 -21.54 -6.38 -14.43
N GLU A 336 -22.25 -5.37 -14.92
CA GLU A 336 -23.48 -4.89 -14.27
C GLU A 336 -24.69 -5.76 -14.68
N LEU A 337 -25.52 -6.11 -13.71
CA LEU A 337 -26.76 -6.87 -13.87
C LEU A 337 -27.99 -6.09 -13.39
N MET A 338 -29.10 -6.24 -14.09
CA MET A 338 -30.39 -5.64 -13.73
C MET A 338 -31.56 -6.59 -14.01
N ALA A 339 -32.45 -6.76 -13.02
CA ALA A 339 -33.66 -7.56 -13.13
C ALA A 339 -34.88 -6.67 -13.45
N VAL A 340 -35.70 -7.08 -14.44
CA VAL A 340 -36.92 -6.35 -14.84
C VAL A 340 -38.13 -7.28 -14.87
N LEU A 341 -39.18 -6.90 -14.13
CA LEU A 341 -40.47 -7.58 -14.10
C LEU A 341 -41.45 -6.93 -15.09
N PHE A 342 -42.14 -7.75 -15.89
CA PHE A 342 -43.11 -7.28 -16.90
C PHE A 342 -44.56 -7.66 -16.56
N ASP A 343 -45.52 -6.89 -17.08
CA ASP A 343 -46.95 -7.09 -16.85
C ASP A 343 -47.67 -7.96 -17.92
N ASP A 344 -48.98 -8.19 -17.70
CA ASP A 344 -49.90 -8.95 -18.57
C ASP A 344 -49.94 -8.45 -20.04
N ASP A 345 -49.60 -7.18 -20.32
CA ASP A 345 -49.58 -6.55 -21.65
C ASP A 345 -48.14 -6.41 -22.21
N HIS A 346 -47.12 -6.91 -21.49
CA HIS A 346 -45.67 -6.81 -21.74
C HIS A 346 -45.10 -5.38 -21.66
N GLU A 347 -45.62 -4.52 -20.79
CA GLU A 347 -44.95 -3.27 -20.39
C GLU A 347 -44.13 -3.52 -19.11
N ALA A 348 -42.98 -2.84 -18.96
CA ALA A 348 -42.11 -3.00 -17.79
C ALA A 348 -42.83 -2.44 -16.54
N TYR A 349 -42.93 -3.27 -15.51
CA TYR A 349 -43.69 -2.98 -14.29
C TYR A 349 -42.79 -2.41 -13.18
N ALA A 350 -41.68 -3.10 -12.91
CA ALA A 350 -40.68 -2.72 -11.92
C ALA A 350 -39.29 -3.19 -12.38
N GLN A 351 -38.24 -2.53 -11.91
CA GLN A 351 -36.84 -2.91 -12.16
C GLN A 351 -36.01 -2.79 -10.88
N SER A 352 -34.85 -3.43 -10.85
CA SER A 352 -33.84 -3.22 -9.81
C SER A 352 -33.02 -1.96 -10.09
N ALA A 353 -32.19 -1.56 -9.12
CA ALA A 353 -30.95 -0.87 -9.44
C ALA A 353 -29.99 -1.85 -10.15
N PRO A 354 -28.97 -1.36 -10.88
CA PRO A 354 -27.83 -2.18 -11.26
C PRO A 354 -27.13 -2.77 -10.03
N VAL A 355 -26.54 -3.94 -10.20
CA VAL A 355 -25.55 -4.53 -9.27
C VAL A 355 -24.36 -5.00 -10.08
N THR A 356 -23.14 -4.70 -9.64
CA THR A 356 -21.92 -5.15 -10.31
C THR A 356 -21.47 -6.52 -9.79
N ILE A 357 -20.86 -7.32 -10.67
CA ILE A 357 -20.17 -8.56 -10.32
C ILE A 357 -18.67 -8.26 -10.28
N GLU A 358 -18.14 -8.04 -9.08
CA GLU A 358 -16.70 -7.94 -8.83
C GLU A 358 -16.10 -9.36 -8.73
N ILE A 359 -15.02 -9.62 -9.45
CA ILE A 359 -14.17 -10.81 -9.27
C ILE A 359 -12.90 -10.38 -8.54
N ASP A 360 -12.68 -11.01 -7.39
CA ASP A 360 -11.54 -10.86 -6.49
C ASP A 360 -10.87 -12.23 -6.38
N ASP A 361 -10.00 -12.54 -7.33
CA ASP A 361 -9.15 -13.72 -7.26
C ASP A 361 -7.98 -13.41 -6.34
N HIS A 362 -8.00 -13.96 -5.11
CA HIS A 362 -6.90 -13.85 -4.14
C HIS A 362 -5.64 -14.65 -4.53
N ASP A 363 -5.30 -14.70 -5.83
CA ASP A 363 -4.02 -15.13 -6.39
C ASP A 363 -2.96 -14.00 -6.37
N GLY A 364 -3.23 -12.88 -5.67
CA GLY A 364 -2.22 -11.89 -5.28
C GLY A 364 -1.87 -10.80 -6.29
N GLU A 365 -2.75 -10.55 -7.28
CA GLU A 365 -2.57 -9.55 -8.35
C GLU A 365 -3.74 -8.52 -8.27
N GLY A 366 -3.77 -7.70 -7.20
CA GLY A 366 -4.94 -6.84 -6.92
C GLY A 366 -4.80 -5.85 -5.75
N GLY A 367 -3.59 -5.42 -5.41
CA GLY A 367 -3.31 -4.43 -4.36
C GLY A 367 -1.82 -4.09 -4.30
N ASP A 368 -1.43 -3.19 -3.41
CA ASP A 368 -0.10 -2.56 -3.34
C ASP A 368 1.01 -3.50 -2.78
N GLY A 369 1.14 -4.68 -3.40
CA GLY A 369 2.18 -5.69 -3.15
C GLY A 369 1.98 -6.60 -1.93
N ASP A 370 2.72 -7.71 -1.94
CA ASP A 370 2.95 -8.58 -0.78
C ASP A 370 3.85 -7.83 0.25
N PRO A 371 3.39 -7.48 1.45
CA PRO A 371 4.16 -6.64 2.37
C PRO A 371 5.35 -7.37 3.05
N HIS A 372 5.51 -8.69 2.85
CA HIS A 372 6.44 -9.51 3.64
C HIS A 372 7.89 -9.50 3.13
N ILE A 373 8.34 -8.43 2.47
CA ILE A 373 9.68 -8.30 1.85
C ILE A 373 10.84 -8.59 2.81
N PHE A 374 10.67 -8.37 4.12
CA PHE A 374 11.68 -8.63 5.15
C PHE A 374 11.98 -10.13 5.37
N LEU A 375 11.14 -11.04 4.86
CA LEU A 375 11.46 -12.47 4.81
C LEU A 375 12.41 -12.80 3.65
N ASP A 376 12.49 -11.96 2.62
CA ASP A 376 13.51 -12.07 1.57
C ASP A 376 14.83 -11.44 2.05
N PRO A 377 15.93 -12.21 2.19
CA PRO A 377 17.20 -11.65 2.62
C PRO A 377 17.81 -10.67 1.62
N VAL A 378 17.42 -10.69 0.33
CA VAL A 378 17.93 -9.74 -0.67
C VAL A 378 17.20 -8.41 -0.54
N ARG A 379 15.86 -8.39 -0.52
CA ARG A 379 15.08 -7.17 -0.26
C ARG A 379 15.32 -6.60 1.14
N SER A 380 15.71 -7.45 2.09
CA SER A 380 16.22 -7.02 3.40
C SER A 380 17.55 -6.23 3.34
N ILE A 381 18.36 -6.38 2.28
CA ILE A 381 19.54 -5.52 2.06
C ILE A 381 19.10 -4.13 1.63
N GLU A 382 18.06 -4.03 0.80
CA GLU A 382 17.49 -2.77 0.33
C GLU A 382 16.81 -2.00 1.48
N LEU A 383 15.99 -2.68 2.30
CA LEU A 383 15.52 -2.13 3.59
C LEU A 383 16.66 -1.62 4.49
N ALA A 384 17.76 -2.38 4.59
CA ALA A 384 18.92 -1.99 5.38
C ALA A 384 19.75 -0.87 4.73
N GLU A 385 19.66 -0.67 3.42
CA GLU A 385 20.30 0.41 2.66
C GLU A 385 19.56 1.73 2.96
N ASN A 386 18.22 1.72 2.86
CA ASN A 386 17.34 2.85 3.17
C ASN A 386 17.50 3.31 4.63
N ILE A 387 17.42 2.39 5.60
CA ILE A 387 17.66 2.69 7.04
C ILE A 387 19.07 3.29 7.25
N LYS A 388 20.08 2.81 6.51
CA LYS A 388 21.45 3.34 6.59
C LYS A 388 21.53 4.77 6.07
N ASP A 389 20.87 5.13 4.97
CA ASP A 389 20.94 6.49 4.43
C ASP A 389 20.19 7.49 5.31
N GLU A 390 19.04 7.11 5.87
CA GLU A 390 18.33 7.94 6.86
C GLU A 390 19.13 8.17 8.14
N LEU A 391 19.87 7.16 8.63
CA LEU A 391 20.81 7.36 9.74
C LEU A 391 21.98 8.29 9.35
N VAL A 392 22.40 8.31 8.08
CA VAL A 392 23.40 9.25 7.54
C VAL A 392 22.84 10.67 7.43
N GLU A 393 21.59 10.85 7.01
CA GLU A 393 20.87 12.15 7.00
C GLU A 393 20.76 12.73 8.42
N LEU A 394 20.32 11.92 9.38
CA LEU A 394 20.12 12.29 10.79
C LEU A 394 21.44 12.56 11.55
N MET A 395 22.52 11.81 11.25
CA MET A 395 23.83 11.98 11.92
C MET A 395 25.03 11.94 10.94
N PRO A 396 25.22 12.97 10.09
CA PRO A 396 26.24 12.97 9.03
C PRO A 396 27.71 12.94 9.51
N GLU A 397 27.99 13.16 10.79
CA GLU A 397 29.34 13.01 11.35
C GLU A 397 29.81 11.56 11.53
N GLU A 398 28.88 10.60 11.62
CA GLU A 398 29.18 9.16 11.81
C GLU A 398 28.81 8.31 10.57
N GLU A 399 28.59 8.95 9.41
CA GLU A 399 28.48 8.38 8.06
C GLU A 399 29.29 7.07 7.88
N ALA A 400 30.61 7.17 8.03
CA ALA A 400 31.55 6.06 7.84
C ALA A 400 31.59 5.02 8.98
N TYR A 401 30.69 5.10 9.96
CA TYR A 401 30.41 4.07 10.96
C TYR A 401 29.16 3.29 10.56
N PHE A 402 28.10 3.98 10.08
CA PHE A 402 26.91 3.35 9.52
C PHE A 402 27.26 2.54 8.25
N GLU A 403 28.12 3.06 7.37
CA GLU A 403 28.68 2.31 6.22
C GLU A 403 29.35 0.98 6.64
N ASP A 404 30.26 1.00 7.63
CA ASP A 404 31.04 -0.19 8.07
C ASP A 404 30.13 -1.23 8.76
N ASN A 405 29.02 -0.80 9.38
CA ASN A 405 28.02 -1.68 9.96
C ASN A 405 27.03 -2.23 8.92
N PHE A 406 26.59 -1.42 7.96
CA PHE A 406 25.77 -1.88 6.82
C PHE A 406 26.53 -2.90 5.95
N GLU A 407 27.82 -2.70 5.66
CA GLU A 407 28.67 -3.71 5.00
C GLU A 407 28.69 -5.05 5.77
N GLN A 408 28.50 -5.04 7.10
CA GLN A 408 28.46 -6.26 7.93
C GLN A 408 27.05 -6.89 8.00
N LEU A 409 25.99 -6.09 8.01
CA LEU A 409 24.59 -6.54 7.95
C LEU A 409 24.29 -7.17 6.57
N SER A 410 24.57 -6.44 5.49
CA SER A 410 24.41 -6.90 4.10
C SER A 410 25.18 -8.21 3.84
N ALA A 411 26.44 -8.32 4.27
CA ALA A 411 27.22 -9.56 4.14
C ALA A 411 26.73 -10.73 5.04
N GLY A 412 25.86 -10.45 6.03
CA GLY A 412 25.12 -11.47 6.77
C GLY A 412 23.89 -11.94 6.00
N LEU A 413 23.15 -11.00 5.40
CA LEU A 413 21.99 -11.28 4.56
C LEU A 413 22.36 -12.05 3.28
N GLU A 414 23.49 -11.71 2.62
CA GLU A 414 24.10 -12.51 1.54
C GLU A 414 24.34 -13.98 1.97
N ASN A 415 24.62 -14.26 3.25
CA ASN A 415 24.81 -15.62 3.75
C ASN A 415 23.48 -16.34 3.99
N VAL A 416 22.44 -15.62 4.41
CA VAL A 416 21.07 -16.15 4.55
C VAL A 416 20.51 -16.57 3.18
N ASP A 417 20.66 -15.74 2.15
CA ASP A 417 20.34 -16.10 0.74
C ASP A 417 21.01 -17.41 0.33
N GLN A 418 22.33 -17.51 0.54
CA GLN A 418 23.10 -18.70 0.18
C GLN A 418 22.72 -19.96 0.98
N GLU A 419 22.16 -19.81 2.19
CA GLU A 419 21.71 -20.92 3.02
C GLU A 419 20.27 -21.35 2.68
N LEU A 420 19.34 -20.40 2.47
CA LEU A 420 18.00 -20.68 1.94
C LEU A 420 18.07 -21.34 0.55
N GLN A 421 18.83 -20.76 -0.38
CA GLN A 421 19.06 -21.34 -1.71
C GLN A 421 19.63 -22.77 -1.61
N HIS A 422 20.47 -23.08 -0.61
CA HIS A 422 21.00 -24.43 -0.41
C HIS A 422 19.94 -25.42 0.09
N VAL A 423 19.02 -25.00 0.97
CA VAL A 423 17.89 -25.82 1.42
C VAL A 423 17.01 -26.20 0.23
N PHE A 424 16.59 -25.21 -0.57
CA PHE A 424 15.75 -25.45 -1.75
C PHE A 424 16.48 -26.24 -2.86
N ASP A 425 17.81 -26.12 -3.00
CA ASP A 425 18.62 -26.91 -3.98
C ASP A 425 18.75 -28.41 -3.62
N GLU A 426 18.68 -28.80 -2.33
CA GLU A 426 18.80 -30.20 -1.87
C GLU A 426 17.48 -30.85 -1.43
N ALA A 427 16.36 -30.11 -1.39
CA ALA A 427 15.04 -30.59 -0.99
C ALA A 427 14.44 -31.72 -1.88
N ASP A 428 13.60 -32.58 -1.29
CA ASP A 428 12.86 -33.62 -2.03
C ASP A 428 11.54 -33.09 -2.65
N HIS A 429 10.95 -32.02 -2.09
CA HIS A 429 9.82 -31.24 -2.68
C HIS A 429 9.93 -29.73 -2.37
N ASN A 430 9.11 -28.90 -3.01
CA ASN A 430 9.07 -27.44 -2.84
C ASN A 430 7.80 -26.91 -2.14
N GLN A 431 6.81 -27.77 -1.89
CA GLN A 431 5.54 -27.38 -1.27
C GLN A 431 5.61 -27.30 0.27
N ILE A 432 5.01 -26.27 0.88
CA ILE A 432 4.77 -26.16 2.34
C ILE A 432 3.33 -25.77 2.65
N ILE A 433 2.84 -26.11 3.84
CA ILE A 433 1.54 -25.60 4.36
C ILE A 433 1.83 -24.60 5.49
N VAL A 434 1.25 -23.40 5.39
CA VAL A 434 1.51 -22.26 6.31
C VAL A 434 0.23 -21.67 6.88
N SER A 435 0.32 -20.91 7.98
CA SER A 435 -0.84 -20.23 8.59
C SER A 435 -1.41 -19.14 7.69
N HIS A 436 -0.59 -18.22 7.21
CA HIS A 436 -0.96 -17.16 6.26
C HIS A 436 0.14 -17.00 5.18
N ALA A 437 -0.11 -16.23 4.12
CA ALA A 437 0.62 -16.26 2.85
C ALA A 437 1.94 -15.45 2.80
N ALA A 438 2.64 -15.26 3.92
CA ALA A 438 3.83 -14.41 4.02
C ALA A 438 5.06 -14.80 3.17
N TYR A 439 5.05 -15.96 2.51
CA TYR A 439 6.27 -16.54 1.94
C TYR A 439 6.36 -16.38 0.41
N GLY A 440 5.60 -15.44 -0.17
CA GLY A 440 5.50 -15.23 -1.61
C GLY A 440 6.86 -14.95 -2.28
N TYR A 441 7.68 -14.10 -1.70
CA TYR A 441 9.04 -13.81 -2.20
C TYR A 441 9.95 -15.04 -2.29
N TRP A 442 9.73 -16.07 -1.48
CA TRP A 442 10.49 -17.33 -1.56
C TRP A 442 10.01 -18.22 -2.72
N GLU A 443 8.78 -18.05 -3.21
CA GLU A 443 8.27 -18.72 -4.41
C GLU A 443 8.99 -18.19 -5.65
N GLU A 444 9.10 -16.86 -5.76
CA GLU A 444 9.81 -16.18 -6.83
C GLU A 444 11.32 -16.49 -6.80
N ARG A 445 11.99 -16.26 -5.66
CA ARG A 445 13.45 -16.36 -5.56
C ARG A 445 13.97 -17.80 -5.58
N TYR A 446 13.29 -18.73 -4.89
CA TYR A 446 13.79 -20.09 -4.68
C TYR A 446 12.93 -21.20 -5.30
N GLY A 447 11.74 -20.88 -5.83
CA GLY A 447 10.82 -21.87 -6.39
C GLY A 447 10.01 -22.64 -5.34
N LEU A 448 9.81 -22.06 -4.15
CA LEU A 448 8.82 -22.52 -3.18
C LEU A 448 7.41 -22.56 -3.81
N GLU A 449 6.51 -23.34 -3.22
CA GLU A 449 5.07 -23.30 -3.49
C GLU A 449 4.35 -23.30 -2.12
N GLN A 450 3.80 -22.16 -1.71
CA GLN A 450 3.12 -22.04 -0.42
C GLN A 450 1.64 -22.43 -0.54
N LEU A 451 1.14 -23.16 0.46
CA LEU A 451 -0.26 -23.54 0.59
C LEU A 451 -0.77 -22.95 1.91
N SER A 452 -1.28 -21.72 1.86
CA SER A 452 -1.70 -21.00 3.05
C SER A 452 -3.08 -21.42 3.56
N VAL A 453 -3.38 -21.11 4.83
CA VAL A 453 -4.71 -21.25 5.44
C VAL A 453 -5.46 -19.92 5.48
N HIS A 454 -4.74 -18.80 5.39
CA HIS A 454 -5.25 -17.42 5.33
C HIS A 454 -4.57 -16.69 4.16
N GLY A 455 -5.05 -15.52 3.78
CA GLY A 455 -4.45 -14.69 2.73
C GLY A 455 -3.14 -14.02 3.16
N LEU A 456 -2.84 -12.85 2.61
CA LEU A 456 -1.69 -12.03 3.03
C LEU A 456 -1.86 -11.55 4.48
N SER A 457 -3.08 -11.31 4.93
CA SER A 457 -3.38 -11.00 6.34
C SER A 457 -3.72 -12.26 7.15
N SER A 458 -3.29 -12.29 8.41
CA SER A 458 -3.76 -13.26 9.42
C SER A 458 -5.29 -13.22 9.64
N THR A 459 -5.97 -12.15 9.19
CA THR A 459 -7.41 -11.92 9.37
C THR A 459 -8.28 -12.27 8.16
N GLU A 460 -7.69 -12.53 6.99
CA GLU A 460 -8.42 -12.96 5.81
C GLU A 460 -8.91 -14.40 6.02
N GLU A 461 -10.22 -14.58 6.29
CA GLU A 461 -10.80 -15.91 6.48
C GLU A 461 -11.02 -16.61 5.13
N PRO A 462 -10.46 -17.81 4.92
CA PRO A 462 -10.57 -18.54 3.65
C PRO A 462 -12.00 -19.03 3.39
N SER A 463 -12.32 -19.21 2.11
CA SER A 463 -13.56 -19.81 1.66
C SER A 463 -13.63 -21.31 2.01
N GLN A 464 -14.85 -21.87 1.94
CA GLN A 464 -15.07 -23.33 2.09
C GLN A 464 -14.58 -24.14 0.88
N SER A 465 -14.27 -23.49 -0.25
CA SER A 465 -13.71 -24.12 -1.44
C SER A 465 -12.20 -24.33 -1.24
N ASP A 466 -11.48 -23.27 -0.90
CA ASP A 466 -10.01 -23.22 -0.79
C ASP A 466 -9.53 -24.08 0.39
N LEU A 467 -10.24 -24.07 1.53
CA LEU A 467 -9.98 -25.04 2.61
C LEU A 467 -10.18 -26.50 2.18
N ALA A 468 -11.01 -26.77 1.15
CA ALA A 468 -11.16 -28.10 0.58
C ALA A 468 -10.11 -28.39 -0.50
N GLU A 469 -9.74 -27.42 -1.33
CA GLU A 469 -8.61 -27.47 -2.29
C GLU A 469 -7.32 -27.81 -1.55
N LEU A 470 -6.97 -27.02 -0.53
CA LEU A 470 -5.83 -27.18 0.38
C LEU A 470 -5.75 -28.61 0.97
N VAL A 471 -6.85 -29.11 1.53
CA VAL A 471 -6.93 -30.46 2.10
C VAL A 471 -6.75 -31.55 1.02
N ASN A 472 -7.33 -31.37 -0.17
CA ASN A 472 -7.14 -32.32 -1.27
C ASN A 472 -5.70 -32.30 -1.80
N THR A 473 -5.07 -31.13 -1.91
CA THR A 473 -3.69 -30.96 -2.40
C THR A 473 -2.68 -31.51 -1.39
N ALA A 474 -2.88 -31.27 -0.09
CA ALA A 474 -2.09 -31.88 0.98
C ALA A 474 -2.23 -33.42 1.00
N GLU A 475 -3.45 -33.98 0.95
CA GLU A 475 -3.65 -35.44 0.84
C GLU A 475 -3.09 -36.04 -0.47
N ALA A 476 -3.05 -35.27 -1.57
CA ALA A 476 -2.59 -35.74 -2.88
C ALA A 476 -1.07 -35.80 -3.03
N ASN A 477 -0.36 -34.92 -2.32
CA ASN A 477 1.11 -34.84 -2.31
C ASN A 477 1.74 -35.51 -1.06
N ASP A 478 0.94 -36.17 -0.22
CA ASP A 478 1.35 -36.87 1.01
C ASP A 478 2.08 -35.95 2.05
N LEU A 479 1.77 -34.63 2.10
CA LEU A 479 2.47 -33.64 2.93
C LEU A 479 2.32 -33.92 4.45
N GLU A 480 3.44 -34.18 5.16
CA GLU A 480 3.42 -34.57 6.60
C GLU A 480 3.41 -33.38 7.60
N TYR A 481 3.54 -32.12 7.15
CA TYR A 481 3.73 -30.95 8.03
C TYR A 481 2.78 -29.78 7.77
N VAL A 482 2.42 -29.07 8.85
CA VAL A 482 1.81 -27.73 8.82
C VAL A 482 2.65 -26.80 9.69
N ILE A 483 3.05 -25.67 9.13
CA ILE A 483 3.84 -24.64 9.79
C ILE A 483 2.89 -23.59 10.38
N PHE A 484 3.12 -23.25 11.64
CA PHE A 484 2.47 -22.14 12.34
C PHE A 484 3.51 -21.06 12.64
N GLU A 485 3.05 -19.85 12.94
CA GLU A 485 3.91 -18.79 13.45
C GLU A 485 4.18 -18.94 14.97
N ASN A 486 5.19 -18.24 15.48
CA ASN A 486 5.58 -18.29 16.90
C ASN A 486 4.74 -17.36 17.81
N ASN A 487 4.14 -16.33 17.23
CA ASN A 487 3.37 -15.25 17.86
C ASN A 487 1.85 -15.40 17.66
N VAL A 488 1.39 -15.60 16.42
CA VAL A 488 -0.04 -15.62 16.05
C VAL A 488 -0.66 -17.04 16.21
N SER A 489 -1.97 -17.13 16.48
CA SER A 489 -2.64 -18.44 16.70
C SER A 489 -3.94 -18.61 15.90
N SER A 490 -3.86 -19.30 14.75
CA SER A 490 -5.04 -19.64 13.94
C SER A 490 -5.75 -20.91 14.42
N ASN A 491 -7.05 -20.78 14.70
CA ASN A 491 -7.93 -21.92 15.00
C ASN A 491 -8.29 -22.72 13.74
N ILE A 492 -8.19 -22.11 12.56
CA ILE A 492 -8.48 -22.76 11.28
C ILE A 492 -7.30 -23.66 10.91
N THR A 493 -6.06 -23.18 11.07
CA THR A 493 -4.83 -23.99 10.86
C THR A 493 -4.79 -25.21 11.80
N GLU A 494 -5.22 -25.09 13.07
CA GLU A 494 -5.41 -26.25 13.96
C GLU A 494 -6.42 -27.27 13.37
N VAL A 495 -7.52 -26.82 12.75
CA VAL A 495 -8.52 -27.72 12.16
C VAL A 495 -7.99 -28.43 10.93
N ILE A 496 -7.33 -27.72 10.01
CA ILE A 496 -6.76 -28.30 8.78
C ILE A 496 -5.69 -29.34 9.12
N GLN A 497 -4.75 -29.00 10.01
CA GLN A 497 -3.76 -29.94 10.54
C GLN A 497 -4.40 -31.24 11.07
N ASN A 498 -5.50 -31.13 11.84
CA ASN A 498 -6.16 -32.29 12.44
C ASN A 498 -6.95 -33.15 11.44
N GLU A 499 -7.38 -32.62 10.29
CA GLU A 499 -8.09 -33.39 9.26
C GLU A 499 -7.10 -34.14 8.36
N ILE A 500 -6.03 -33.48 7.87
CA ILE A 500 -4.96 -34.14 7.08
C ILE A 500 -4.07 -35.05 7.94
N GLY A 501 -3.91 -34.72 9.22
CA GLY A 501 -3.18 -35.52 10.21
C GLY A 501 -1.67 -35.22 10.33
N ALA A 502 -1.24 -34.05 9.87
CA ALA A 502 0.14 -33.57 9.87
C ALA A 502 0.71 -33.27 11.28
N GLU A 503 2.03 -33.21 11.40
CA GLU A 503 2.72 -32.68 12.60
C GLU A 503 2.91 -31.15 12.49
N SER A 504 3.04 -30.45 13.62
CA SER A 504 3.26 -28.99 13.67
C SER A 504 4.75 -28.64 13.62
N LEU A 505 5.11 -27.72 12.74
CA LEU A 505 6.38 -26.99 12.79
C LEU A 505 6.10 -25.50 13.12
N ILE A 506 7.16 -24.73 13.42
CA ILE A 506 7.07 -23.30 13.78
C ILE A 506 8.08 -22.50 12.96
N MET A 507 7.63 -21.45 12.26
CA MET A 507 8.52 -20.40 11.76
C MET A 507 8.30 -19.09 12.52
N ARG A 508 9.27 -18.18 12.44
CA ARG A 508 9.18 -16.79 12.89
C ARG A 508 8.76 -15.96 11.68
N ASN A 509 7.68 -15.19 11.81
CA ASN A 509 7.25 -14.25 10.77
C ASN A 509 8.12 -12.97 10.72
N MET A 510 8.95 -12.74 11.74
CA MET A 510 9.86 -11.59 11.91
C MET A 510 9.19 -10.23 12.16
N GLU A 511 7.91 -10.07 11.82
CA GLU A 511 7.10 -8.88 12.11
C GLU A 511 7.23 -8.41 13.58
N SER A 512 7.08 -9.35 14.52
CA SER A 512 7.20 -9.10 15.95
C SER A 512 7.93 -10.25 16.64
N ILE A 513 8.78 -9.93 17.62
CA ILE A 513 9.50 -10.94 18.40
C ILE A 513 8.58 -11.59 19.46
N SER A 514 8.77 -12.88 19.75
CA SER A 514 8.01 -13.56 20.82
C SER A 514 8.56 -13.26 22.22
N GLU A 515 7.74 -13.49 23.27
CA GLU A 515 8.21 -13.35 24.66
C GLU A 515 9.40 -14.28 24.97
N ASP A 516 9.43 -15.50 24.40
CA ASP A 516 10.50 -16.49 24.63
C ASP A 516 11.77 -16.18 23.80
N ASP A 517 11.62 -15.69 22.56
CA ASP A 517 12.75 -15.30 21.69
C ASP A 517 13.44 -14.02 22.23
N LEU A 518 12.67 -13.04 22.71
CA LEU A 518 13.20 -11.83 23.35
C LEU A 518 13.85 -12.11 24.72
N GLU A 519 13.32 -13.03 25.54
CA GLU A 519 14.00 -13.45 26.80
C GLU A 519 15.32 -14.21 26.52
N ALA A 520 15.45 -14.84 25.35
CA ALA A 520 16.68 -15.49 24.92
C ALA A 520 17.72 -14.51 24.34
N GLY A 521 17.27 -13.43 23.69
CA GLY A 521 18.10 -12.49 22.95
C GLY A 521 18.48 -13.04 21.58
N GLU A 522 17.50 -13.62 20.90
CA GLU A 522 17.58 -13.96 19.47
C GLU A 522 17.45 -12.68 18.62
N ASP A 523 17.94 -12.71 17.38
CA ASP A 523 17.90 -11.60 16.42
C ASP A 523 17.44 -12.07 15.03
N TYR A 524 17.38 -11.19 14.02
CA TYR A 524 16.97 -11.59 12.66
C TYR A 524 17.73 -12.83 12.16
N PHE A 525 19.05 -12.88 12.37
CA PHE A 525 19.90 -13.97 11.89
C PHE A 525 19.66 -15.28 12.64
N SER A 526 19.54 -15.27 13.97
CA SER A 526 19.30 -16.51 14.73
C SER A 526 17.85 -17.00 14.60
N MET A 527 16.88 -16.11 14.41
CA MET A 527 15.52 -16.48 14.03
C MET A 527 15.48 -17.08 12.62
N MET A 528 16.22 -16.53 11.65
CA MET A 528 16.27 -17.10 10.30
C MET A 528 17.07 -18.42 10.23
N GLU A 529 18.13 -18.61 11.04
CA GLU A 529 18.78 -19.92 11.23
C GLU A 529 17.76 -20.98 11.70
N MET A 530 16.79 -20.59 12.55
CA MET A 530 15.72 -21.49 13.01
C MET A 530 14.57 -21.68 12.00
N ASN A 531 14.31 -20.71 11.11
CA ASN A 531 13.42 -20.92 9.95
C ASN A 531 14.07 -21.88 8.94
N ILE A 532 15.37 -21.74 8.70
CA ILE A 532 16.19 -22.68 7.89
C ILE A 532 16.18 -24.10 8.49
N GLU A 533 16.39 -24.28 9.79
CA GLU A 533 16.23 -25.59 10.46
C GLU A 533 14.81 -26.17 10.32
N THR A 534 13.79 -25.30 10.16
CA THR A 534 12.40 -25.71 9.96
C THR A 534 12.12 -26.12 8.51
N LEU A 535 12.62 -25.37 7.53
CA LEU A 535 12.52 -25.71 6.10
C LEU A 535 13.29 -26.99 5.76
N GLU A 536 14.47 -27.23 6.36
CA GLU A 536 15.19 -28.51 6.25
C GLU A 536 14.31 -29.72 6.64
N VAL A 537 13.40 -29.55 7.60
CA VAL A 537 12.46 -30.60 8.05
C VAL A 537 11.19 -30.62 7.21
N ALA A 538 10.65 -29.46 6.84
CA ALA A 538 9.38 -29.36 6.12
C ALA A 538 9.42 -29.92 4.68
N LEU A 539 10.62 -29.99 4.07
CA LEU A 539 10.82 -30.27 2.64
C LEU A 539 11.48 -31.65 2.33
N ASN A 540 11.59 -32.58 3.30
CA ASN A 540 12.39 -33.82 3.18
C ASN A 540 11.83 -35.06 3.95
N ASP A 541 11.94 -36.27 3.35
CA ASP A 541 11.35 -37.59 3.80
C ASP A 541 12.31 -38.63 4.46
#